data_AF-X6Q0P3-F1
#
_entry.id   AF-X6Q0P3-F1
#
_cell.length_a   1.000
_cell.length_b   1.000
_cell.length_c   1.000
_cell.angle_alpha   90.00
_cell.angle_beta   90.00
_cell.angle_gamma   90.00
#
_symmetry.space_group_name_H-M   'P 1'
#
loop_
_entity.id
_entity.type
_entity.pdbx_description
1 polymer ?
#
loop_
_entity_poly.entity_id
_entity_poly.type
_entity_poly.pdbx_seq_one_letter_code
_entity_poly.pdbx_strand_id
1 'polypeptide(L)'
;MGLFNFSRKLTDEQLRRISLSAQYQEQQGGNHFTLSAKIRSRAKVFLQQGWGITDRQGLCDTIETLLGRIRSADITIIKEEIIAELQEDSNINTEEQRLCSMAGIAGKYHITEEEDLGDLLNMLNNYIADLDTLLANQLITSWDVITGKDVIGWDIGRAAYLVRVGVEVNYLKADEAWNYLERAYQRAISTFNTWEEFGRSYIIGRSFWAYSPEVRDVLGFCNVMKWLMKHPDSPWLKVTLK
;
A
#
# COMPACT_ATOMS: atom_id res chain seq x y z
N MET A 1 -24.95 -13.24 37.79
CA MET A 1 -24.63 -13.90 36.50
C MET A 1 -25.07 -13.00 35.37
N GLY A 2 -24.19 -12.18 34.81
CA GLY A 2 -24.57 -11.30 33.71
C GLY A 2 -23.36 -10.68 33.05
N LEU A 3 -22.77 -11.40 32.09
CA LEU A 3 -21.85 -10.84 31.10
C LEU A 3 -21.99 -11.65 29.80
N PHE A 4 -23.11 -11.47 29.10
CA PHE A 4 -23.17 -11.80 27.69
C PHE A 4 -22.35 -10.75 26.94
N ASN A 5 -21.06 -11.05 26.74
CA ASN A 5 -20.17 -10.25 25.93
C ASN A 5 -20.49 -10.52 24.45
N PHE A 6 -21.59 -9.94 23.95
CA PHE A 6 -21.90 -9.97 22.52
C PHE A 6 -20.90 -9.06 21.79
N SER A 7 -19.76 -9.63 21.42
CA SER A 7 -18.97 -9.10 20.30
C SER A 7 -19.90 -9.05 19.09
N ARG A 8 -20.45 -7.88 18.76
CA ARG A 8 -21.35 -7.70 17.62
C ARG A 8 -20.58 -8.12 16.36
N LYS A 9 -21.05 -9.18 15.71
CA LYS A 9 -20.49 -9.67 14.45
C LYS A 9 -20.54 -8.54 13.43
N LEU A 10 -19.45 -8.30 12.71
CA LEU A 10 -19.42 -7.34 11.61
C LEU A 10 -20.43 -7.77 10.55
N THR A 11 -21.11 -6.79 9.96
CA THR A 11 -21.88 -7.00 8.73
C THR A 11 -20.94 -7.28 7.56
N ASP A 12 -21.45 -7.89 6.48
CA ASP A 12 -20.66 -8.14 5.27
C ASP A 12 -20.13 -6.83 4.67
N GLU A 13 -20.95 -5.76 4.70
CA GLU A 13 -20.49 -4.42 4.30
C GLU A 13 -19.29 -3.99 5.15
N GLN A 14 -19.39 -4.03 6.48
CA GLN A 14 -18.27 -3.67 7.35
C GLN A 14 -17.04 -4.53 7.12
N LEU A 15 -17.23 -5.84 6.91
CA LEU A 15 -16.15 -6.78 6.63
C LEU A 15 -15.44 -6.43 5.32
N ARG A 16 -16.16 -6.06 4.26
CA ARG A 16 -15.55 -5.58 3.00
C ARG A 16 -14.57 -4.43 3.22
N ARG A 17 -14.95 -3.38 3.97
CA ARG A 17 -14.06 -2.23 4.15
C ARG A 17 -12.79 -2.58 4.92
N ILE A 18 -12.92 -3.31 6.04
CA ILE A 18 -11.72 -3.68 6.81
C ILE A 18 -10.83 -4.67 6.05
N SER A 19 -11.41 -5.46 5.13
CA SER A 19 -10.68 -6.44 4.31
C SER A 19 -9.69 -5.81 3.33
N LEU A 20 -9.79 -4.51 3.05
CA LEU A 20 -8.77 -3.75 2.30
C LEU A 20 -7.40 -3.80 2.99
N SER A 21 -7.38 -3.92 4.31
CA SER A 21 -6.14 -4.01 5.10
C SER A 21 -5.58 -5.43 5.22
N ALA A 22 -6.24 -6.44 4.65
CA ALA A 22 -5.98 -7.84 4.98
C ALA A 22 -4.53 -8.28 4.69
N GLN A 23 -3.91 -7.81 3.60
CA GLN A 23 -2.51 -8.12 3.31
C GLN A 23 -1.56 -7.58 4.38
N TYR A 24 -1.79 -6.34 4.85
CA TYR A 24 -0.95 -5.75 5.90
C TYR A 24 -1.23 -6.38 7.26
N GLN A 25 -2.51 -6.66 7.54
CA GLN A 25 -2.95 -7.34 8.76
C GLN A 25 -2.33 -8.73 8.88
N GLU A 26 -2.25 -9.48 7.78
CA GLU A 26 -1.64 -10.81 7.78
C GLU A 26 -0.15 -10.74 8.15
N GLN A 27 0.58 -9.75 7.61
CA GLN A 27 1.98 -9.54 7.97
C GLN A 27 2.21 -9.18 9.43
N GLN A 28 1.38 -8.29 9.97
CA GLN A 28 1.54 -7.82 11.35
C GLN A 28 0.92 -8.80 12.36
N GLY A 29 0.19 -9.81 11.88
CA GLY A 29 -0.68 -10.66 12.68
C GLY A 29 -1.89 -9.88 13.22
N GLY A 30 -2.78 -10.55 13.95
CA GLY A 30 -3.96 -9.93 14.57
C GLY A 30 -5.27 -10.57 14.11
N ASN A 31 -6.35 -9.79 14.03
CA ASN A 31 -7.68 -10.35 13.73
C ASN A 31 -8.33 -9.65 12.54
N HIS A 32 -8.68 -10.40 11.49
CA HIS A 32 -9.33 -9.89 10.28
C HIS A 32 -10.81 -9.53 10.45
N PHE A 33 -11.46 -9.97 11.52
CA PHE A 33 -12.92 -9.89 11.72
C PHE A 33 -13.32 -8.88 12.80
N THR A 34 -12.44 -7.93 13.13
CA THR A 34 -12.71 -6.84 14.08
C THR A 34 -12.26 -5.50 13.53
N LEU A 35 -12.96 -4.42 13.92
CA LEU A 35 -12.60 -3.06 13.53
C LEU A 35 -11.16 -2.70 13.96
N SER A 36 -10.78 -2.97 15.21
CA SER A 36 -9.38 -2.82 15.65
C SER A 36 -8.48 -3.88 15.00
N ALA A 37 -7.21 -3.57 14.77
CA ALA A 37 -6.23 -4.53 14.23
C ALA A 37 -5.95 -5.72 15.16
N LYS A 38 -6.13 -5.56 16.48
CA LYS A 38 -5.86 -6.57 17.53
C LYS A 38 -4.40 -7.03 17.55
N ILE A 39 -3.46 -6.11 17.36
CA ILE A 39 -2.02 -6.37 17.45
C ILE A 39 -1.45 -6.16 18.87
N ARG A 40 -2.33 -5.95 19.86
CA ARG A 40 -2.04 -5.92 21.30
C ARG A 40 -1.07 -4.78 21.65
N SER A 41 -0.15 -5.01 22.59
CA SER A 41 0.80 -4.02 23.08
C SER A 41 1.73 -3.43 22.00
N ARG A 42 1.78 -4.04 20.80
CA ARG A 42 2.61 -3.58 19.69
C ARG A 42 1.99 -2.40 18.94
N ALA A 43 0.70 -2.09 19.10
CA ALA A 43 0.02 -1.06 18.33
C ALA A 43 0.68 0.32 18.43
N LYS A 44 1.04 0.76 19.65
CA LYS A 44 1.72 2.05 19.85
C LYS A 44 3.13 2.05 19.26
N VAL A 45 3.89 0.98 19.49
CA VAL A 45 5.26 0.84 18.96
C VAL A 45 5.25 0.84 17.43
N PHE A 46 4.28 0.16 16.81
CA PHE A 46 4.10 0.13 15.38
C PHE A 46 3.87 1.53 14.80
N LEU A 47 2.99 2.33 15.40
CA LEU A 47 2.76 3.71 14.94
C LEU A 47 3.99 4.59 15.14
N GLN A 48 4.61 4.55 16.32
CA GLN A 48 5.71 5.45 16.66
C GLN A 48 7.00 5.12 15.90
N GLN A 49 7.41 3.85 15.88
CA GLN A 49 8.68 3.44 15.27
C GLN A 49 8.53 3.12 13.78
N GLY A 50 7.39 2.57 13.36
CA GLY A 50 7.16 2.18 11.96
C GLY A 50 6.64 3.31 11.08
N TRP A 51 5.96 4.29 11.67
CA TRP A 51 5.31 5.38 10.93
C TRP A 51 5.67 6.78 11.45
N GLY A 52 6.42 6.91 12.55
CA GLY A 52 6.67 8.22 13.17
C GLY A 52 5.43 8.88 13.79
N ILE A 53 4.30 8.16 13.87
CA ILE A 53 3.02 8.69 14.34
C ILE A 53 2.96 8.63 15.86
N THR A 54 2.98 9.79 16.50
CA THR A 54 2.97 9.92 17.96
C THR A 54 1.64 10.40 18.52
N ASP A 55 0.76 10.98 17.70
CA ASP A 55 -0.53 11.54 18.11
C ASP A 55 -1.66 11.29 17.09
N ARG A 56 -2.87 11.74 17.45
CA ARG A 56 -4.07 11.61 16.60
C ARG A 56 -3.95 12.41 15.31
N GLN A 57 -3.35 13.61 15.35
CA GLN A 57 -3.32 14.50 14.20
C GLN A 57 -2.43 13.92 13.11
N GLY A 58 -1.21 13.49 13.47
CA GLY A 58 -0.30 12.82 12.55
C GLY A 58 -0.88 11.53 11.96
N LEU A 59 -1.71 10.80 12.71
CA LEU A 59 -2.43 9.64 12.17
C LEU A 59 -3.43 10.05 11.08
N CYS A 60 -4.28 11.04 11.38
CA CYS A 60 -5.28 11.53 10.42
C CYS A 60 -4.62 12.08 9.16
N ASP A 61 -3.58 12.92 9.30
CA ASP A 61 -2.86 13.51 8.18
C ASP A 61 -2.19 12.45 7.30
N THR A 62 -1.64 11.40 7.92
CA THR A 62 -1.06 10.26 7.18
C THR A 62 -2.13 9.49 6.40
N ILE A 63 -3.29 9.22 7.02
CA ILE A 63 -4.40 8.53 6.34
C ILE A 63 -4.92 9.39 5.18
N GLU A 64 -5.10 10.70 5.38
CA GLU A 64 -5.53 11.63 4.33
C GLU A 64 -4.53 11.67 3.18
N THR A 65 -3.24 11.74 3.48
CA THR A 65 -2.17 11.69 2.49
C THR A 65 -2.26 10.41 1.66
N LEU A 66 -2.34 9.24 2.29
CA LEU A 66 -2.45 7.96 1.59
C LEU A 66 -3.73 7.87 0.74
N LEU A 67 -4.86 8.36 1.25
CA LEU A 67 -6.13 8.36 0.53
C LEU A 67 -6.23 9.46 -0.53
N GLY A 68 -5.37 10.47 -0.51
CA GLY A 68 -5.32 11.58 -1.47
C GLY A 68 -4.28 11.41 -2.57
N ARG A 69 -3.21 10.63 -2.36
CA ARG A 69 -2.11 10.43 -3.33
C ARG A 69 -2.60 10.00 -4.70
N ILE A 70 -2.05 10.56 -5.77
CA ILE A 70 -2.30 10.16 -7.16
C ILE A 70 -0.97 9.73 -7.75
N ARG A 71 -0.87 8.45 -8.14
CA ARG A 71 0.40 7.83 -8.56
C ARG A 71 0.69 7.91 -10.06
N SER A 72 -0.20 8.51 -10.85
CA SER A 72 -0.05 8.53 -12.30
C SER A 72 1.18 9.33 -12.74
N ALA A 73 1.44 10.49 -12.10
CA ALA A 73 2.61 11.30 -12.40
C ALA A 73 3.90 10.57 -12.04
N ASP A 74 4.00 10.02 -10.83
CA ASP A 74 5.15 9.23 -10.36
C ASP A 74 5.52 8.12 -11.36
N ILE A 75 4.53 7.32 -11.76
CA ILE A 75 4.75 6.21 -12.69
C ILE A 75 5.14 6.69 -14.09
N THR A 76 4.59 7.79 -14.57
CA THR A 76 4.99 8.36 -15.86
C THR A 76 6.44 8.85 -15.83
N ILE A 77 6.86 9.53 -14.77
CA ILE A 77 8.25 10.00 -14.61
C ILE A 77 9.21 8.81 -14.60
N ILE A 78 8.91 7.78 -13.81
CA ILE A 78 9.72 6.56 -13.74
C ILE A 78 9.85 5.90 -15.12
N LYS A 79 8.76 5.84 -15.89
CA LYS A 79 8.81 5.28 -17.25
C LYS A 79 9.66 6.11 -18.20
N GLU A 80 9.51 7.44 -18.18
CA GLU A 80 10.34 8.32 -19.00
C GLU A 80 11.82 8.16 -18.64
N GLU A 81 12.15 8.01 -17.36
CA GLU A 81 13.53 7.79 -16.92
C GLU A 81 14.07 6.43 -17.39
N ILE A 82 13.30 5.35 -17.28
CA ILE A 82 13.70 4.03 -17.82
C ILE A 82 13.96 4.11 -19.33
N ILE A 83 13.14 4.85 -20.08
CA ILE A 83 13.35 5.05 -21.53
C ILE A 83 14.63 5.83 -21.80
N ALA A 84 14.91 6.87 -21.01
CA ALA A 84 16.13 7.66 -21.13
C ALA A 84 17.38 6.79 -20.87
N GLU A 85 17.38 5.99 -19.79
CA GLU A 85 18.47 5.06 -19.47
C GLU A 85 18.74 4.04 -20.59
N LEU A 86 17.69 3.52 -21.24
CA LEU A 86 17.82 2.57 -22.35
C LEU A 86 18.44 3.19 -23.62
N GLN A 87 18.43 4.51 -23.74
CA GLN A 87 18.98 5.24 -24.88
C GLN A 87 20.42 5.72 -24.66
N GLU A 88 20.90 5.72 -23.42
CA GLU A 88 22.25 6.16 -23.04
C GLU A 88 23.29 5.03 -23.04
N ASP A 89 24.57 5.38 -23.21
CA ASP A 89 25.68 4.42 -23.14
C ASP A 89 25.87 3.95 -21.69
N SER A 90 25.63 2.65 -21.45
CA SER A 90 25.62 2.02 -20.12
C SER A 90 26.92 2.17 -19.32
N ASN A 91 28.01 2.60 -19.96
CA ASN A 91 29.32 2.77 -19.32
C ASN A 91 29.51 4.11 -18.57
N ILE A 92 28.53 5.03 -18.61
CA ILE A 92 28.67 6.40 -18.07
C ILE A 92 27.68 6.71 -16.93
N ASN A 93 26.63 5.91 -16.74
CA ASN A 93 25.49 6.23 -15.87
C ASN A 93 25.86 6.26 -14.36
N THR A 94 25.95 7.48 -13.78
CA THR A 94 26.11 7.71 -12.33
C THR A 94 24.77 8.08 -11.65
N GLU A 95 24.66 7.85 -10.35
CA GLU A 95 23.47 8.25 -9.56
C GLU A 95 23.17 9.77 -9.67
N GLU A 96 24.22 10.59 -9.70
CA GLU A 96 24.11 12.04 -9.91
C GLU A 96 23.47 12.38 -11.26
N GLN A 97 23.78 11.63 -12.32
CA GLN A 97 23.18 11.83 -13.64
C GLN A 97 21.71 11.42 -13.67
N ARG A 98 21.35 10.30 -13.04
CA ARG A 98 19.95 9.89 -12.87
C ARG A 98 19.14 10.95 -12.14
N LEU A 99 19.67 11.48 -11.03
CA LEU A 99 19.01 12.57 -10.31
C LEU A 99 18.80 13.80 -11.20
N CYS A 100 19.80 14.18 -11.99
CA CYS A 100 19.67 15.29 -12.94
C CYS A 100 18.61 15.02 -14.02
N SER A 101 18.61 13.83 -14.61
CA SER A 101 17.63 13.41 -15.62
C SER A 101 16.22 13.39 -15.05
N MET A 102 16.03 12.72 -13.91
CA MET A 102 14.76 12.63 -13.21
C MET A 102 14.23 14.02 -12.81
N ALA A 103 15.09 14.93 -12.33
CA ALA A 103 14.71 16.30 -12.03
C ALA A 103 14.19 17.04 -13.27
N GLY A 104 14.84 16.85 -14.42
CA GLY A 104 14.39 17.41 -15.69
C GLY A 104 13.03 16.87 -16.15
N ILE A 105 12.78 15.58 -15.96
CA ILE A 105 11.50 14.94 -16.29
C ILE A 105 10.41 15.40 -15.31
N ALA A 106 10.68 15.33 -14.00
CA ALA A 106 9.76 15.71 -12.94
C ALA A 106 9.33 17.19 -13.04
N GLY A 107 10.24 18.07 -13.47
CA GLY A 107 9.93 19.48 -13.76
C GLY A 107 8.82 19.67 -14.81
N LYS A 108 8.68 18.76 -15.79
CA LYS A 108 7.57 18.80 -16.78
C LYS A 108 6.20 18.56 -16.13
N TYR A 109 6.19 17.89 -14.98
CA TYR A 109 5.00 17.52 -14.22
C TYR A 109 4.78 18.40 -12.99
N HIS A 110 5.53 19.51 -12.86
CA HIS A 110 5.49 20.41 -11.71
C HIS A 110 5.85 19.75 -10.38
N ILE A 111 6.66 18.68 -10.41
CA ILE A 111 7.26 18.07 -9.24
C ILE A 111 8.68 18.63 -9.11
N THR A 112 8.89 19.48 -8.12
CA THR A 112 10.14 20.25 -7.97
C THR A 112 10.76 20.19 -6.59
N GLU A 113 10.07 19.59 -5.61
CA GLU A 113 10.60 19.43 -4.26
C GLU A 113 11.66 18.32 -4.23
N GLU A 114 12.76 18.56 -3.51
CA GLU A 114 13.89 17.64 -3.44
C GLU A 114 13.51 16.29 -2.79
N GLU A 115 12.60 16.32 -1.81
CA GLU A 115 12.04 15.12 -1.16
C GLU A 115 11.26 14.26 -2.16
N ASP A 116 10.44 14.87 -3.03
CA ASP A 116 9.70 14.16 -4.06
C ASP A 116 10.64 13.50 -5.09
N LEU A 117 11.75 14.16 -5.44
CA LEU A 117 12.76 13.60 -6.35
C LEU A 117 13.48 12.39 -5.75
N GLY A 118 13.86 12.49 -4.47
CA GLY A 118 14.46 11.37 -3.73
C GLY A 118 13.52 10.16 -3.65
N ASP A 119 12.22 10.40 -3.40
CA ASP A 119 11.20 9.37 -3.41
C ASP A 119 11.05 8.71 -4.79
N LEU A 120 11.04 9.50 -5.86
CA LEU A 120 10.97 8.98 -7.24
C LEU A 120 12.20 8.12 -7.59
N LEU A 121 13.40 8.56 -7.21
CA LEU A 121 14.63 7.78 -7.43
C LEU A 121 14.59 6.46 -6.66
N ASN A 122 14.19 6.50 -5.40
CA ASN A 122 14.01 5.29 -4.59
C ASN A 122 12.99 4.36 -5.23
N MET A 123 11.88 4.91 -5.73
CA MET A 123 10.86 4.14 -6.45
C MET A 123 11.41 3.46 -7.70
N LEU A 124 12.19 4.16 -8.51
CA LEU A 124 12.86 3.59 -9.69
C LEU A 124 13.83 2.47 -9.31
N ASN A 125 14.73 2.72 -8.36
CA ASN A 125 15.73 1.75 -7.92
C ASN A 125 15.10 0.48 -7.36
N ASN A 126 14.06 0.65 -6.53
CA ASN A 126 13.31 -0.48 -6.00
C ASN A 126 12.62 -1.27 -7.10
N TYR A 127 12.02 -0.58 -8.06
CA TYR A 127 11.33 -1.19 -9.18
C TYR A 127 12.27 -2.01 -10.07
N ILE A 128 13.42 -1.45 -10.45
CA ILE A 128 14.46 -2.15 -11.22
C ILE A 128 14.89 -3.43 -10.50
N ALA A 129 15.16 -3.33 -9.19
CA ALA A 129 15.65 -4.46 -8.41
C ALA A 129 14.61 -5.59 -8.23
N ASP A 130 13.30 -5.27 -8.28
CA ASP A 130 12.22 -6.25 -8.14
C ASP A 130 11.69 -6.79 -9.48
N LEU A 131 12.09 -6.20 -10.61
CA LEU A 131 11.52 -6.49 -11.93
C LEU A 131 11.48 -7.98 -12.24
N ASP A 132 12.59 -8.69 -12.05
CA ASP A 132 12.69 -10.13 -12.30
C ASP A 132 11.72 -10.93 -11.41
N THR A 133 11.58 -10.54 -10.15
CA THR A 133 10.69 -11.22 -9.20
C THR A 133 9.22 -10.94 -9.53
N LEU A 134 8.89 -9.71 -9.93
CA LEU A 134 7.54 -9.33 -10.38
C LEU A 134 7.13 -10.10 -11.64
N LEU A 135 8.05 -10.25 -12.60
CA LEU A 135 7.85 -11.05 -13.83
C LEU A 135 7.72 -12.55 -13.51
N ALA A 136 8.63 -13.10 -12.70
CA ALA A 136 8.63 -14.52 -12.34
C ALA A 136 7.35 -14.95 -11.60
N ASN A 137 6.76 -14.05 -10.81
CA ASN A 137 5.49 -14.28 -10.12
C ASN A 137 4.25 -13.84 -10.92
N GLN A 138 4.44 -13.45 -12.19
CA GLN A 138 3.36 -13.06 -13.12
C GLN A 138 2.50 -11.91 -12.58
N LEU A 139 3.09 -10.99 -11.81
CA LEU A 139 2.42 -9.79 -11.30
C LEU A 139 2.33 -8.72 -12.39
N ILE A 140 3.34 -8.66 -13.26
CA ILE A 140 3.41 -7.82 -14.44
C ILE A 140 3.88 -8.65 -15.64
N THR A 141 3.59 -8.18 -16.85
CA THR A 141 4.07 -8.81 -18.10
C THR A 141 5.33 -8.13 -18.65
N SER A 142 5.49 -6.84 -18.37
CA SER A 142 6.61 -5.99 -18.77
C SER A 142 6.60 -4.72 -17.91
N TRP A 143 7.62 -3.87 -18.07
CA TRP A 143 7.72 -2.65 -17.29
C TRP A 143 6.83 -1.51 -17.79
N ASP A 144 6.59 -1.48 -19.11
CA ASP A 144 5.88 -0.41 -19.79
C ASP A 144 4.36 -0.46 -19.59
N VAL A 145 3.81 -1.55 -19.06
CA VAL A 145 2.36 -1.71 -18.84
C VAL A 145 1.86 -1.17 -17.50
N ILE A 146 2.76 -0.90 -16.54
CA ILE A 146 2.38 -0.46 -15.18
C ILE A 146 1.79 0.94 -15.23
N THR A 147 0.70 1.19 -14.52
CA THR A 147 0.06 2.50 -14.42
C THR A 147 -0.24 2.85 -12.97
N GLY A 148 -0.72 4.07 -12.71
CA GLY A 148 -1.08 4.49 -11.35
C GLY A 148 -2.10 3.57 -10.65
N LYS A 149 -3.00 2.92 -11.39
CA LYS A 149 -3.94 1.93 -10.81
C LYS A 149 -3.25 0.66 -10.32
N ASP A 150 -2.09 0.31 -10.88
CA ASP A 150 -1.37 -0.91 -10.54
C ASP A 150 -0.57 -0.75 -9.24
N VAL A 151 -0.41 0.47 -8.73
CA VAL A 151 0.31 0.72 -7.47
C VAL A 151 -0.56 1.24 -6.34
N ILE A 152 -1.79 1.70 -6.62
CA ILE A 152 -2.62 2.39 -5.62
C ILE A 152 -3.18 1.47 -4.53
N GLY A 153 -3.27 0.16 -4.78
CA GLY A 153 -3.70 -0.82 -3.78
C GLY A 153 -2.85 -0.76 -2.50
N TRP A 154 -1.55 -0.45 -2.64
CA TRP A 154 -0.61 -0.31 -1.53
C TRP A 154 -1.01 0.82 -0.58
N ASP A 155 -1.36 1.98 -1.12
CA ASP A 155 -1.75 3.14 -0.31
C ASP A 155 -3.11 2.92 0.36
N ILE A 156 -4.08 2.36 -0.38
CA ILE A 156 -5.42 2.05 0.14
C ILE A 156 -5.33 1.03 1.28
N GLY A 157 -4.58 -0.05 1.10
CA GLY A 157 -4.44 -1.10 2.11
C GLY A 157 -3.76 -0.61 3.39
N ARG A 158 -2.73 0.26 3.26
CA ARG A 158 -2.07 0.90 4.40
C ARG A 158 -2.96 1.90 5.12
N ALA A 159 -3.70 2.72 4.39
CA ALA A 159 -4.65 3.64 4.98
C ALA A 159 -5.71 2.88 5.79
N ALA A 160 -6.31 1.84 5.20
CA ALA A 160 -7.27 0.99 5.88
C ALA A 160 -6.66 0.33 7.13
N TYR A 161 -5.40 -0.12 7.08
CA TYR A 161 -4.73 -0.71 8.23
C TYR A 161 -4.48 0.32 9.35
N LEU A 162 -3.96 1.50 9.01
CA LEU A 162 -3.72 2.59 9.96
C LEU A 162 -4.99 3.03 10.68
N VAL A 163 -6.13 3.09 9.98
CA VAL A 163 -7.42 3.36 10.62
C VAL A 163 -7.71 2.34 11.72
N ARG A 164 -7.49 1.04 11.45
CA ARG A 164 -7.75 -0.04 12.39
C ARG A 164 -6.80 -0.03 13.58
N VAL A 165 -5.54 0.33 13.38
CA VAL A 165 -4.57 0.55 14.46
C VAL A 165 -4.93 1.80 15.27
N GLY A 166 -5.40 2.86 14.61
CA GLY A 166 -5.91 4.09 15.23
C GLY A 166 -7.04 3.85 16.22
N VAL A 167 -7.97 2.96 15.86
CA VAL A 167 -9.04 2.50 16.76
C VAL A 167 -8.46 1.76 17.97
N GLU A 168 -7.44 0.91 17.76
CA GLU A 168 -6.83 0.14 18.84
C GLU A 168 -6.10 1.02 19.88
N VAL A 169 -5.47 2.11 19.44
CA VAL A 169 -4.79 3.06 20.33
C VAL A 169 -5.67 4.21 20.81
N ASN A 170 -6.97 4.20 20.49
CA ASN A 170 -7.95 5.24 20.80
C ASN A 170 -7.66 6.62 20.17
N TYR A 171 -6.94 6.66 19.05
CA TYR A 171 -6.77 7.90 18.27
C TYR A 171 -7.99 8.18 17.39
N LEU A 172 -8.71 7.14 16.98
CA LEU A 172 -9.95 7.25 16.21
C LEU A 172 -11.11 6.60 16.97
N LYS A 173 -12.26 7.27 16.96
CA LYS A 173 -13.54 6.67 17.35
C LYS A 173 -14.05 5.76 16.23
N ALA A 174 -15.02 4.90 16.58
CA ALA A 174 -15.53 3.90 15.63
C ALA A 174 -16.21 4.53 14.41
N ASP A 175 -16.99 5.58 14.60
CA ASP A 175 -17.68 6.34 13.54
C ASP A 175 -16.69 7.01 12.57
N GLU A 176 -15.65 7.65 13.11
CA GLU A 176 -14.55 8.24 12.32
C GLU A 176 -13.83 7.16 11.50
N ALA A 177 -13.52 6.03 12.13
CA ALA A 177 -12.86 4.91 11.46
C ALA A 177 -13.70 4.35 10.30
N TRP A 178 -15.01 4.18 10.48
CA TRP A 178 -15.89 3.74 9.40
C TRP A 178 -15.96 4.75 8.25
N ASN A 179 -15.89 6.05 8.52
CA ASN A 179 -15.85 7.06 7.47
C ASN A 179 -14.59 6.95 6.60
N TYR A 180 -13.40 6.83 7.22
CA TYR A 180 -12.16 6.63 6.47
C TYR A 180 -12.14 5.31 5.68
N LEU A 181 -12.62 4.24 6.31
CA LEU A 181 -12.73 2.92 5.68
C LEU A 181 -13.69 2.93 4.49
N GLU A 182 -14.79 3.68 4.57
CA GLU A 182 -15.70 3.88 3.45
C GLU A 182 -15.02 4.63 2.30
N ARG A 183 -14.26 5.70 2.58
CA ARG A 183 -13.51 6.43 1.55
C ARG A 183 -12.45 5.56 0.88
N ALA A 184 -11.72 4.77 1.65
CA ALA A 184 -10.77 3.78 1.14
C ALA A 184 -11.47 2.76 0.23
N TYR A 185 -12.65 2.29 0.64
CA TYR A 185 -13.45 1.34 -0.12
C TYR A 185 -13.97 1.91 -1.43
N GLN A 186 -14.55 3.12 -1.42
CA GLN A 186 -15.00 3.80 -2.64
C GLN A 186 -13.86 3.96 -3.65
N ARG A 187 -12.66 4.30 -3.16
CA ARG A 187 -11.46 4.38 -4.00
C ARG A 187 -11.00 3.01 -4.54
N ALA A 188 -11.13 1.96 -3.74
CA ALA A 188 -10.80 0.60 -4.18
C ALA A 188 -11.77 0.14 -5.29
N ILE A 189 -13.08 0.26 -5.08
CA ILE A 189 -14.07 -0.23 -6.05
C ILE A 189 -14.17 0.64 -7.31
N SER A 190 -13.74 1.90 -7.27
CA SER A 190 -13.60 2.70 -8.49
C SER A 190 -12.45 2.22 -9.38
N THR A 191 -11.50 1.47 -8.82
CA THR A 191 -10.25 1.06 -9.50
C THR A 191 -10.23 -0.43 -9.84
N PHE A 192 -10.72 -1.28 -8.93
CA PHE A 192 -10.61 -2.73 -8.99
C PHE A 192 -11.98 -3.39 -9.00
N ASN A 193 -12.09 -4.53 -9.67
CA ASN A 193 -13.30 -5.36 -9.70
C ASN A 193 -13.22 -6.54 -8.74
N THR A 194 -12.01 -7.02 -8.44
CA THR A 194 -11.79 -8.22 -7.63
C THR A 194 -10.75 -7.99 -6.55
N TRP A 195 -10.79 -8.84 -5.51
CA TRP A 195 -9.73 -8.89 -4.50
C TRP A 195 -8.37 -9.25 -5.10
N GLU A 196 -8.36 -10.03 -6.19
CA GLU A 196 -7.12 -10.40 -6.87
C GLU A 196 -6.45 -9.18 -7.52
N GLU A 197 -7.22 -8.35 -8.24
CA GLU A 197 -6.71 -7.11 -8.83
C GLU A 197 -6.19 -6.14 -7.75
N PHE A 198 -6.96 -5.95 -6.68
CA PHE A 198 -6.53 -5.14 -5.53
C PHE A 198 -5.23 -5.69 -4.91
N GLY A 199 -5.18 -7.01 -4.68
CA GLY A 199 -4.06 -7.70 -4.07
C GLY A 199 -2.78 -7.59 -4.88
N ARG A 200 -2.88 -7.76 -6.20
CA ARG A 200 -1.76 -7.56 -7.14
C ARG A 200 -1.26 -6.13 -7.08
N SER A 201 -2.19 -5.16 -7.10
CA SER A 201 -1.82 -3.75 -7.02
C SER A 201 -1.09 -3.39 -5.73
N TYR A 202 -1.50 -3.98 -4.61
CA TYR A 202 -0.81 -3.83 -3.33
C TYR A 202 0.63 -4.33 -3.40
N ILE A 203 0.87 -5.49 -4.02
CA ILE A 203 2.22 -6.07 -4.11
C ILE A 203 3.10 -5.21 -5.01
N ILE A 204 2.61 -4.85 -6.20
CA ILE A 204 3.34 -4.00 -7.14
C ILE A 204 3.65 -2.66 -6.47
N GLY A 205 2.67 -1.96 -5.91
CA GLY A 205 2.90 -0.67 -5.24
C GLY A 205 3.89 -0.75 -4.08
N ARG A 206 3.92 -1.86 -3.36
CA ARG A 206 4.91 -2.11 -2.32
C ARG A 206 6.33 -2.25 -2.86
N SER A 207 6.50 -2.91 -4.01
CA SER A 207 7.80 -3.03 -4.68
C SER A 207 8.38 -1.68 -5.09
N PHE A 208 7.59 -0.62 -5.20
CA PHE A 208 8.11 0.74 -5.44
C PHE A 208 8.54 1.43 -4.14
N TRP A 209 7.93 1.12 -2.99
CA TRP A 209 8.06 1.90 -1.75
C TRP A 209 8.88 1.22 -0.64
N ALA A 210 9.56 0.13 -0.94
CA ALA A 210 10.41 -0.55 0.05
C ALA A 210 11.60 0.35 0.44
N TYR A 211 11.72 0.70 1.72
CA TYR A 211 12.82 1.55 2.20
C TYR A 211 14.15 0.79 2.36
N SER A 212 14.13 -0.54 2.24
CA SER A 212 15.33 -1.38 2.24
C SER A 212 15.12 -2.68 1.45
N PRO A 213 16.20 -3.32 0.96
CA PRO A 213 16.12 -4.61 0.28
C PRO A 213 15.52 -5.71 1.16
N GLU A 214 15.82 -5.71 2.46
CA GLU A 214 15.37 -6.74 3.41
C GLU A 214 13.86 -6.70 3.62
N VAL A 215 13.24 -5.52 3.46
CA VAL A 215 11.79 -5.40 3.56
C VAL A 215 11.10 -5.68 2.24
N ARG A 216 11.79 -5.83 1.11
CA ARG A 216 11.21 -5.92 -0.25
C ARG A 216 10.62 -7.29 -0.63
N ASP A 217 10.33 -8.17 0.33
CA ASP A 217 9.90 -9.58 0.17
C ASP A 217 8.65 -9.84 -0.72
N VAL A 218 8.76 -9.69 -2.05
CA VAL A 218 7.67 -9.90 -3.03
C VAL A 218 7.06 -11.30 -2.90
N LEU A 219 7.89 -12.32 -2.70
CA LEU A 219 7.44 -13.70 -2.59
C LEU A 219 6.58 -13.91 -1.34
N GLY A 220 6.96 -13.34 -0.21
CA GLY A 220 6.17 -13.33 1.01
C GLY A 220 4.77 -12.75 0.80
N PHE A 221 4.65 -11.63 0.09
CA PHE A 221 3.34 -11.05 -0.21
C PHE A 221 2.53 -11.85 -1.24
N CYS A 222 3.19 -12.48 -2.21
CA CYS A 222 2.51 -13.41 -3.10
C CYS A 222 1.92 -14.58 -2.30
N ASN A 223 2.62 -15.07 -1.28
CA ASN A 223 2.12 -16.12 -0.39
C ASN A 223 0.96 -15.64 0.50
N VAL A 224 1.04 -14.43 1.05
CA VAL A 224 -0.08 -13.78 1.77
C VAL A 224 -1.30 -13.66 0.87
N MET A 225 -1.14 -13.18 -0.36
CA MET A 225 -2.23 -13.07 -1.32
C MET A 225 -2.82 -14.43 -1.66
N LYS A 226 -1.99 -15.46 -1.90
CA LYS A 226 -2.46 -16.84 -2.11
C LYS A 226 -3.27 -17.35 -0.92
N TRP A 227 -2.83 -17.07 0.30
CA TRP A 227 -3.56 -17.42 1.52
C TRP A 227 -4.92 -16.70 1.56
N LEU A 228 -4.94 -15.39 1.33
CA LEU A 228 -6.17 -14.60 1.31
C LEU A 228 -7.16 -15.08 0.24
N MET A 229 -6.68 -15.56 -0.90
CA MET A 229 -7.54 -16.05 -1.98
C MET A 229 -8.03 -17.48 -1.81
N LYS A 230 -7.49 -18.26 -0.86
CA LYS A 230 -7.75 -19.72 -0.79
C LYS A 230 -8.05 -20.27 0.59
N HIS A 231 -7.58 -19.62 1.65
CA HIS A 231 -7.71 -20.15 3.00
C HIS A 231 -9.14 -19.96 3.54
N PRO A 232 -9.79 -20.99 4.11
CA PRO A 232 -11.16 -20.90 4.60
C PRO A 232 -11.42 -19.78 5.61
N ASP A 233 -10.40 -19.38 6.38
CA ASP A 233 -10.50 -18.30 7.38
C ASP A 233 -10.15 -16.92 6.81
N SER A 234 -9.87 -16.83 5.51
CA SER A 234 -9.62 -15.55 4.86
C SER A 234 -10.88 -14.68 4.86
N PRO A 235 -10.77 -13.37 5.17
CA PRO A 235 -11.88 -12.44 5.01
C PRO A 235 -12.29 -12.26 3.54
N TRP A 236 -11.36 -12.39 2.58
CA TRP A 236 -11.64 -12.24 1.14
C TRP A 236 -12.50 -13.37 0.56
N LEU A 237 -12.60 -14.51 1.26
CA LEU A 237 -13.54 -15.57 0.90
C LEU A 237 -14.90 -15.43 1.56
N LYS A 238 -15.05 -14.53 2.54
CA LYS A 238 -16.33 -14.27 3.21
C LYS A 238 -17.15 -13.21 2.48
N VAL A 239 -16.47 -12.31 1.77
CA VAL A 239 -17.10 -11.22 1.02
C VAL A 239 -16.37 -10.99 -0.30
N THR A 240 -17.10 -10.63 -1.35
CA THR A 240 -16.52 -10.13 -2.61
C THR A 240 -16.18 -8.65 -2.47
N LEU A 241 -15.22 -8.16 -3.28
CA LEU A 241 -14.85 -6.74 -3.28
C LEU A 241 -16.03 -5.85 -3.74
N LYS A 242 -16.74 -6.26 -4.79
CA LYS A 242 -17.97 -5.65 -5.30
C LYS A 242 -19.16 -6.59 -5.08
#